data_AF-A0A4V6L4D9-F1
#
_entry.id   AF-A0A4V6L4D9-F1
#
_cell.length_a   1.000
_cell.length_b   1.000
_cell.length_c   1.000
_cell.angle_alpha   90.00
_cell.angle_beta   90.00
_cell.angle_gamma   90.00
#
_symmetry.space_group_name_H-M   'P 1'
#
loop_
_entity.id
_entity.type
_entity.pdbx_description
1 polymer ?
#
loop_
_entity_poly.entity_id
_entity_poly.type
_entity_poly.pdbx_seq_one_letter_code
_entity_poly.pdbx_strand_id
1 'polypeptide(L)'
;MSKHQEIIAYLEELPVGKRVSVRSISNYLGVSEGTAYRAIKEAENRGLVETRPRSGTIRVKSPKVELEHLTFKEIAEITRSEVLAGQDGLEKEFSKFSIGAMTEKNLLRYLTEGGLLIIGDRTHIQLLALKHENAVLVTGGLDVNHDVLKLANRLSIPVLRSQHDTFTVATIINRALSNMQIKTDILTVEQVYRGSHEYGFLKDTDTVRDFMDLVRKNRSSRFPVVNQHNMVVGVVTMRDTGDKSPHTILDKVMTKNIYAVTLNTSIANVSQRMITEDFEMVPVIRSNQTLLGVITRRDVMEKMSREQISSLPTFSDQVSQKLRHINNEFSFVVEPFMLESNGVLSNGILTEILTTATHQYMTSGKKNIIIEQMMIYFLQAVQIDETLTLRPRIVRQTRHSAILDYDIYLKLQLVAKATITVKIN
;
A
#
# COMPACT_ATOMS: atom_id res chain seq x y z
N MET A 1 21.26 -27.88 -4.21
CA MET A 1 21.17 -26.41 -4.09
C MET A 1 22.58 -25.83 -4.11
N SER A 2 22.77 -24.54 -4.38
CA SER A 2 24.11 -23.95 -4.21
C SER A 2 24.44 -23.79 -2.72
N LYS A 3 25.71 -23.95 -2.34
CA LYS A 3 26.20 -23.69 -0.97
C LYS A 3 25.83 -22.30 -0.46
N HIS A 4 25.66 -21.34 -1.36
CA HIS A 4 25.22 -19.98 -1.05
C HIS A 4 23.73 -19.93 -0.67
N GLN A 5 22.86 -20.62 -1.42
CA GLN A 5 21.43 -20.73 -1.11
C GLN A 5 21.18 -21.50 0.21
N GLU A 6 21.98 -22.52 0.50
CA GLU A 6 21.90 -23.27 1.76
C GLU A 6 22.17 -22.37 2.99
N ILE A 7 23.11 -21.41 2.86
CA ILE A 7 23.37 -20.43 3.92
C ILE A 7 22.19 -19.48 4.10
N ILE A 8 21.56 -19.03 3.01
CA ILE A 8 20.39 -18.15 3.10
C ILE A 8 19.21 -18.87 3.76
N ALA A 9 18.93 -20.12 3.38
CA ALA A 9 17.89 -20.94 4.00
C ALA A 9 18.16 -21.17 5.50
N TYR A 10 19.40 -21.48 5.85
CA TYR A 10 19.82 -21.61 7.25
C TYR A 10 19.59 -20.30 8.04
N LEU A 11 19.90 -19.15 7.46
CA LEU A 11 19.67 -17.85 8.10
C LEU A 11 18.18 -17.52 8.24
N GLU A 12 17.31 -17.99 7.33
CA GLU A 12 15.85 -17.82 7.43
C GLU A 12 15.27 -18.55 8.65
N GLU A 13 15.75 -19.76 8.93
CA GLU A 13 15.30 -20.63 10.03
C GLU A 13 15.82 -20.21 11.43
N LEU A 14 16.82 -19.33 11.51
CA LEU A 14 17.33 -18.88 12.82
C LEU A 14 16.27 -18.07 13.58
N PRO A 15 16.15 -18.28 14.91
CA PRO A 15 15.34 -17.44 15.77
C PRO A 15 15.74 -15.97 15.69
N VAL A 16 14.76 -15.07 15.66
CA VAL A 16 14.98 -13.62 15.72
C VAL A 16 15.79 -13.27 16.98
N GLY A 17 16.79 -12.40 16.83
CA GLY A 17 17.73 -12.01 17.87
C GLY A 17 18.98 -12.89 17.98
N LYS A 18 19.04 -14.04 17.29
CA LYS A 18 20.22 -14.92 17.32
C LYS A 18 21.41 -14.27 16.62
N ARG A 19 22.59 -14.32 17.25
CA ARG A 19 23.84 -13.82 16.66
C ARG A 19 24.29 -14.69 15.50
N VAL A 20 24.76 -14.02 14.46
CA VAL A 20 25.23 -14.59 13.21
C VAL A 20 26.69 -14.16 13.01
N SER A 21 27.59 -15.10 12.76
CA SER A 21 28.99 -14.81 12.47
C SER A 21 29.51 -15.64 11.31
N VAL A 22 30.41 -15.06 10.52
CA VAL A 22 31.03 -15.72 9.35
C VAL A 22 31.63 -17.06 9.77
N ARG A 23 32.42 -17.08 10.85
CA ARG A 23 33.07 -18.29 11.37
C ARG A 23 32.06 -19.38 11.80
N SER A 24 30.98 -18.99 12.47
CA SER A 24 29.95 -19.94 12.92
C SER A 24 29.26 -20.61 11.73
N ILE A 25 28.91 -19.84 10.70
CA ILE A 25 28.26 -20.37 9.49
C ILE A 25 29.23 -21.24 8.69
N SER A 26 30.47 -20.77 8.48
CA SER A 26 31.50 -21.49 7.73
C SER A 26 31.80 -22.87 8.32
N ASN A 27 31.91 -22.95 9.66
CA ASN A 27 32.17 -24.20 10.35
C ASN A 27 30.94 -25.13 10.34
N TYR A 28 29.73 -24.58 10.52
CA TYR A 28 28.51 -25.38 10.57
C TYR A 28 28.13 -25.99 9.21
N LEU A 29 28.29 -25.22 8.12
CA LEU A 29 27.88 -25.63 6.77
C LEU A 29 29.05 -26.12 5.89
N GLY A 30 30.28 -26.16 6.39
CA GLY A 30 31.44 -26.62 5.63
C GLY A 30 31.72 -25.79 4.37
N VAL A 31 31.65 -24.47 4.52
CA VAL A 31 31.82 -23.48 3.43
C VAL A 31 32.97 -22.51 3.72
N SER A 32 33.59 -21.97 2.67
CA SER A 32 34.64 -20.96 2.85
C SER A 32 34.11 -19.70 3.56
N GLU A 33 34.95 -19.01 4.33
CA GLU A 33 34.59 -17.73 4.97
C GLU A 33 34.15 -16.68 3.96
N GLY A 34 34.73 -16.67 2.75
CA GLY A 34 34.32 -15.78 1.66
C GLY A 34 32.90 -16.05 1.15
N THR A 35 32.51 -17.33 1.06
CA THR A 35 31.13 -17.73 0.69
C THR A 35 30.15 -17.34 1.79
N ALA A 36 30.49 -17.61 3.06
CA ALA A 36 29.65 -17.22 4.21
C ALA A 36 29.50 -15.70 4.34
N TYR A 37 30.57 -14.94 4.12
CA TYR A 37 30.52 -13.47 4.16
C TYR A 37 29.60 -12.91 3.07
N ARG A 38 29.72 -13.40 1.83
CA ARG A 38 28.84 -12.98 0.72
C ARG A 38 27.38 -13.31 1.00
N ALA A 39 27.10 -14.50 1.52
CA ALA A 39 25.75 -14.90 1.88
C ALA A 39 25.17 -14.08 3.06
N ILE A 40 25.96 -13.77 4.09
CA ILE A 40 25.54 -12.87 5.18
C ILE A 40 25.25 -11.46 4.65
N LYS A 41 26.07 -10.93 3.75
CA LYS A 41 25.84 -9.61 3.14
C LYS A 41 24.59 -9.59 2.27
N GLU A 42 24.33 -10.66 1.53
CA GLU A 42 23.08 -10.80 0.79
C GLU A 42 21.87 -10.95 1.74
N ALA A 43 22.01 -11.73 2.81
CA ALA A 43 20.98 -11.84 3.84
C ALA A 43 20.70 -10.49 4.52
N GLU A 44 21.72 -9.67 4.75
CA GLU A 44 21.59 -8.29 5.23
C GLU A 44 20.86 -7.40 4.22
N ASN A 45 21.17 -7.54 2.93
CA ASN A 45 20.43 -6.86 1.86
C ASN A 45 18.95 -7.28 1.79
N ARG A 46 18.67 -8.56 2.01
CA ARG A 46 17.31 -9.13 2.12
C ARG A 46 16.62 -8.81 3.46
N GLY A 47 17.29 -8.11 4.38
CA GLY A 47 16.76 -7.81 5.70
C GLY A 47 16.55 -9.04 6.60
N LEU A 48 17.19 -10.17 6.31
CA LEU A 48 17.21 -11.36 7.17
C LEU A 48 18.04 -11.12 8.43
N VAL A 49 19.15 -10.41 8.29
CA VAL A 49 20.07 -10.10 9.38
C VAL A 49 20.41 -8.61 9.39
N GLU A 50 20.79 -8.08 10.54
CA GLU A 50 21.20 -6.68 10.71
C GLU A 50 22.52 -6.64 11.47
N THR A 51 23.52 -5.90 10.97
CA THR A 51 24.76 -5.65 11.69
C THR A 51 24.62 -4.44 12.59
N ARG A 52 24.70 -4.67 13.91
CA ARG A 52 24.64 -3.60 14.92
C ARG A 52 26.02 -3.26 15.48
N PRO A 53 26.32 -1.98 15.77
CA PRO A 53 27.55 -1.60 16.47
C PRO A 53 27.67 -2.37 17.80
N ARG A 54 28.83 -2.99 18.05
CA ARG A 54 29.18 -3.79 19.26
C ARG A 54 28.49 -5.15 19.42
N SER A 55 27.26 -5.33 18.94
CA SER A 55 26.51 -6.60 19.08
C SER A 55 26.77 -7.60 17.95
N GLY A 56 27.39 -7.17 16.85
CA GLY A 56 27.63 -7.99 15.66
C GLY A 56 26.39 -8.12 14.77
N THR A 57 26.44 -9.05 13.82
CA THR A 57 25.28 -9.36 12.96
C THR A 57 24.29 -10.23 13.73
N ILE A 58 23.01 -9.84 13.74
CA ILE A 58 21.94 -10.57 14.40
C ILE A 58 20.81 -10.87 13.41
N ARG A 59 20.11 -11.99 13.60
CA ARG A 59 18.84 -12.26 12.92
C ARG A 59 17.82 -11.21 13.33
N VAL A 60 17.22 -10.53 12.37
CA VAL A 60 16.12 -9.58 12.61
C VAL A 60 14.86 -10.12 11.95
N LYS A 61 13.66 -9.73 12.41
CA LYS A 61 12.43 -10.09 11.69
C LYS A 61 12.55 -9.49 10.28
N SER A 62 12.56 -10.34 9.25
CA SER A 62 12.61 -9.86 7.89
C SER A 62 11.38 -9.00 7.64
N PRO A 63 11.53 -7.80 7.06
CA PRO A 63 10.44 -7.16 6.37
C PRO A 63 10.26 -7.91 5.05
N LYS A 64 10.00 -9.23 5.09
CA LYS A 64 9.17 -9.78 4.04
C LYS A 64 7.90 -8.97 4.20
N VAL A 65 7.51 -8.26 3.16
CA VAL A 65 6.11 -7.87 2.99
C VAL A 65 5.37 -9.20 3.18
N GLU A 66 4.86 -9.41 4.40
CA GLU A 66 3.81 -10.37 4.63
C GLU A 66 2.77 -9.89 3.62
N LEU A 67 2.68 -10.58 2.48
CA LEU A 67 1.47 -10.52 1.69
C LEU A 67 0.36 -10.63 2.73
N GLU A 68 -0.49 -9.61 2.81
CA GLU A 68 -1.36 -9.39 3.98
C GLU A 68 -2.49 -10.41 4.00
N HIS A 69 -2.18 -11.69 3.98
CA HIS A 69 -3.13 -12.76 3.92
C HIS A 69 -3.95 -12.79 5.19
N LEU A 70 -5.27 -12.85 5.04
CA LEU A 70 -6.15 -13.05 6.18
C LEU A 70 -5.88 -14.43 6.76
N THR A 71 -5.94 -14.54 8.07
CA THR A 71 -5.94 -15.79 8.82
C THR A 71 -7.37 -16.15 9.23
N PHE A 72 -7.62 -17.42 9.58
CA PHE A 72 -8.93 -17.80 10.09
C PHE A 72 -9.30 -17.09 11.41
N LYS A 73 -8.30 -16.71 12.20
CA LYS A 73 -8.47 -15.86 13.38
C LYS A 73 -9.05 -14.50 13.02
N GLU A 74 -8.44 -13.82 12.05
CA GLU A 74 -8.93 -12.53 11.59
C GLU A 74 -10.33 -12.64 10.98
N ILE A 75 -10.61 -13.73 10.24
CA ILE A 75 -11.97 -14.00 9.75
C ILE A 75 -12.97 -14.13 10.92
N ALA A 76 -12.62 -14.88 11.97
CA ALA A 76 -13.47 -15.01 13.14
C ALA A 76 -13.72 -13.64 13.81
N GLU A 77 -12.68 -12.83 13.97
CA GLU A 77 -12.76 -11.48 14.55
C GLU A 77 -13.64 -10.53 13.71
N ILE A 78 -13.42 -10.41 12.40
CA ILE A 78 -14.19 -9.48 11.54
C ILE A 78 -15.66 -9.86 11.46
N THR A 79 -15.97 -11.16 11.46
CA THR A 79 -17.34 -11.69 11.41
C THR A 79 -17.99 -11.79 12.79
N ARG A 80 -17.24 -11.48 13.86
CA ARG A 80 -17.64 -11.65 15.26
C ARG A 80 -18.14 -13.07 15.54
N SER A 81 -17.46 -14.05 14.97
CA SER A 81 -17.78 -15.46 15.13
C SER A 81 -17.10 -16.04 16.36
N GLU A 82 -17.80 -16.93 17.05
CA GLU A 82 -17.26 -17.76 18.11
C GLU A 82 -16.47 -18.93 17.51
N VAL A 83 -15.31 -19.24 18.09
CA VAL A 83 -14.51 -20.41 17.71
C VAL A 83 -14.97 -21.61 18.54
N LEU A 84 -15.64 -22.58 17.90
CA LEU A 84 -16.17 -23.76 18.57
C LEU A 84 -15.15 -24.91 18.67
N ALA A 85 -14.26 -25.04 17.67
CA ALA A 85 -13.25 -26.10 17.60
C ALA A 85 -12.12 -25.71 16.64
N GLY A 86 -11.02 -26.47 16.68
CA GLY A 86 -9.90 -26.35 15.74
C GLY A 86 -8.99 -25.15 16.01
N GLN A 87 -8.84 -24.75 17.28
CA GLN A 87 -8.10 -23.56 17.71
C GLN A 87 -6.67 -23.52 17.16
N ASP A 88 -5.98 -24.66 17.08
CA ASP A 88 -4.61 -24.76 16.54
C ASP A 88 -4.51 -24.38 15.04
N GLY A 89 -5.65 -24.35 14.33
CA GLY A 89 -5.73 -23.96 12.93
C GLY A 89 -6.03 -22.47 12.69
N LEU A 90 -6.22 -21.67 13.75
CA LEU A 90 -6.67 -20.27 13.61
C LEU A 90 -5.62 -19.35 12.95
N GLU A 91 -4.34 -19.59 13.19
CA GLU A 91 -3.24 -18.81 12.61
C GLU A 91 -2.89 -19.26 11.17
N LYS A 92 -3.60 -20.25 10.63
CA LYS A 92 -3.43 -20.66 9.23
C LYS A 92 -4.03 -19.61 8.29
N GLU A 93 -3.40 -19.49 7.13
CA GLU A 93 -3.84 -18.62 6.05
C GLU A 93 -5.20 -19.04 5.48
N PHE A 94 -6.07 -18.04 5.30
CA PHE A 94 -7.34 -18.13 4.60
C PHE A 94 -7.11 -17.84 3.11
N SER A 95 -7.58 -18.74 2.23
CA SER A 95 -7.42 -18.60 0.77
C SER A 95 -8.66 -18.01 0.10
N LYS A 96 -9.82 -18.65 0.29
CA LYS A 96 -11.11 -18.22 -0.27
C LYS A 96 -12.28 -18.78 0.54
N PHE A 97 -13.45 -18.18 0.37
CA PHE A 97 -14.69 -18.74 0.93
C PHE A 97 -15.65 -19.23 -0.15
N SER A 98 -16.56 -20.11 0.24
CA SER A 98 -17.67 -20.59 -0.58
C SER A 98 -18.93 -20.70 0.25
N ILE A 99 -20.10 -20.61 -0.38
CA ILE A 99 -21.41 -20.70 0.29
C ILE A 99 -22.05 -22.05 -0.04
N GLY A 100 -22.39 -22.81 1.00
CA GLY A 100 -22.99 -24.14 0.93
C GLY A 100 -24.47 -24.15 0.56
N ALA A 101 -24.83 -23.65 -0.62
CA ALA A 101 -26.22 -23.62 -1.11
C ALA A 101 -26.60 -24.83 -2.00
N MET A 102 -25.62 -25.61 -2.44
CA MET A 102 -25.78 -26.68 -3.43
C MET A 102 -25.78 -28.10 -2.83
N THR A 103 -25.99 -29.11 -3.67
CA THR A 103 -25.85 -30.53 -3.28
C THR A 103 -24.39 -30.92 -3.07
N GLU A 104 -24.16 -31.97 -2.30
CA GLU A 104 -22.83 -32.47 -1.95
C GLU A 104 -21.91 -32.70 -3.17
N LYS A 105 -22.44 -33.37 -4.20
CA LYS A 105 -21.71 -33.67 -5.44
C LYS A 105 -21.16 -32.42 -6.13
N ASN A 106 -21.90 -31.31 -6.07
CA ASN A 106 -21.51 -30.06 -6.71
C ASN A 106 -20.55 -29.25 -5.84
N LEU A 107 -20.70 -29.34 -4.51
CA LEU A 107 -19.89 -28.60 -3.55
C LEU A 107 -18.40 -28.90 -3.66
N LEU A 108 -18.03 -30.16 -3.93
CA LEU A 108 -16.65 -30.61 -4.05
C LEU A 108 -15.81 -29.77 -5.03
N ARG A 109 -16.43 -29.14 -6.04
CA ARG A 109 -15.75 -28.29 -7.03
C ARG A 109 -15.30 -26.94 -6.48
N TYR A 110 -15.87 -26.52 -5.35
CA TYR A 110 -15.63 -25.22 -4.73
C TYR A 110 -14.70 -25.29 -3.53
N LEU A 111 -14.62 -26.46 -2.88
CA LEU A 111 -13.70 -26.72 -1.77
C LEU A 111 -12.25 -26.74 -2.26
N THR A 112 -11.39 -26.01 -1.56
CA THR A 112 -9.93 -26.01 -1.80
C THR A 112 -9.19 -26.03 -0.48
N GLU A 113 -7.93 -26.41 -0.52
CA GLU A 113 -7.04 -26.29 0.63
C GLU A 113 -7.03 -24.84 1.18
N GLY A 114 -7.07 -24.71 2.50
CA GLY A 114 -7.12 -23.40 3.19
C GLY A 114 -8.42 -22.61 2.96
N GLY A 115 -9.47 -23.24 2.41
CA GLY A 115 -10.75 -22.59 2.15
C GLY A 115 -11.66 -22.52 3.37
N LEU A 116 -12.72 -21.72 3.28
CA LEU A 116 -13.79 -21.59 4.27
C LEU A 116 -15.15 -21.90 3.64
N LEU A 117 -15.91 -22.82 4.22
CA LEU A 117 -17.29 -23.06 3.82
C LEU A 117 -18.26 -22.36 4.79
N ILE A 118 -19.04 -21.42 4.28
CA ILE A 118 -20.16 -20.80 4.98
C ILE A 118 -21.40 -21.68 4.78
N ILE A 119 -22.00 -22.17 5.85
CA ILE A 119 -23.10 -23.13 5.78
C ILE A 119 -24.08 -23.02 6.97
N GLY A 120 -25.28 -23.58 6.82
CA GLY A 120 -26.24 -23.79 7.92
C GLY A 120 -26.01 -25.12 8.65
N ASP A 121 -27.11 -25.77 9.05
CA ASP A 121 -27.18 -26.98 9.91
C ASP A 121 -26.92 -28.32 9.21
N ARG A 122 -26.41 -28.32 7.97
CA ARG A 122 -26.15 -29.55 7.21
C ARG A 122 -24.89 -30.27 7.68
N THR A 123 -25.01 -31.02 8.76
CA THR A 123 -23.90 -31.75 9.44
C THR A 123 -23.05 -32.58 8.48
N HIS A 124 -23.66 -33.32 7.55
CA HIS A 124 -22.89 -34.14 6.60
C HIS A 124 -21.97 -33.31 5.70
N ILE A 125 -22.44 -32.13 5.29
CA ILE A 125 -21.68 -31.21 4.46
C ILE A 125 -20.57 -30.52 5.25
N GLN A 126 -20.84 -30.16 6.51
CA GLN A 126 -19.82 -29.62 7.42
C GLN A 126 -18.66 -30.62 7.60
N LEU A 127 -18.98 -31.90 7.83
CA LEU A 127 -17.97 -32.97 7.92
C LEU A 127 -17.19 -33.14 6.62
N LEU A 128 -17.86 -33.06 5.47
CA LEU A 128 -17.21 -33.15 4.17
C LEU A 128 -16.22 -32.01 3.96
N ALA A 129 -16.58 -30.78 4.30
CA ALA A 129 -15.69 -29.62 4.19
C ALA A 129 -14.40 -29.81 5.00
N LEU A 130 -14.52 -30.24 6.26
CA LEU A 130 -13.36 -30.51 7.13
C LEU A 130 -12.44 -31.60 6.55
N LYS A 131 -13.01 -32.67 5.98
CA LYS A 131 -12.22 -33.74 5.33
C LYS A 131 -11.45 -33.26 4.10
N HIS A 132 -11.91 -32.20 3.46
CA HIS A 132 -11.25 -31.54 2.33
C HIS A 132 -10.47 -30.29 2.76
N GLU A 133 -10.06 -30.21 4.03
CA GLU A 133 -9.19 -29.14 4.54
C GLU A 133 -9.79 -27.73 4.47
N ASN A 134 -11.13 -27.64 4.51
CA ASN A 134 -11.84 -26.38 4.58
C ASN A 134 -12.34 -26.14 6.01
N ALA A 135 -12.09 -24.94 6.53
CA ALA A 135 -12.74 -24.46 7.73
C ALA A 135 -14.26 -24.33 7.51
N VAL A 136 -15.04 -24.37 8.58
CA VAL A 136 -16.50 -24.29 8.53
C VAL A 136 -16.96 -23.08 9.33
N LEU A 137 -17.79 -22.23 8.72
CA LEU A 137 -18.47 -21.14 9.42
C LEU A 137 -19.98 -21.37 9.36
N VAL A 138 -20.56 -21.66 10.53
CA VAL A 138 -22.00 -21.90 10.69
C VAL A 138 -22.70 -20.59 10.99
N THR A 139 -23.73 -20.27 10.21
CA THR A 139 -24.46 -18.99 10.28
C THR A 139 -25.84 -19.14 10.91
N GLY A 140 -26.41 -18.03 11.37
CA GLY A 140 -27.75 -17.98 11.98
C GLY A 140 -27.82 -18.52 13.41
N GLY A 141 -26.68 -18.60 14.11
CA GLY A 141 -26.65 -19.04 15.51
C GLY A 141 -26.93 -20.53 15.73
N LEU A 142 -26.92 -21.32 14.66
CA LEU A 142 -27.27 -22.74 14.69
C LEU A 142 -26.23 -23.55 15.48
N ASP A 143 -26.69 -24.55 16.20
CA ASP A 143 -25.82 -25.49 16.92
C ASP A 143 -25.09 -26.41 15.94
N VAL A 144 -23.88 -26.80 16.33
CA VAL A 144 -23.01 -27.66 15.54
C VAL A 144 -22.89 -29.02 16.21
N ASN A 145 -23.09 -30.08 15.45
CA ASN A 145 -23.03 -31.44 15.96
C ASN A 145 -21.63 -31.74 16.54
N HIS A 146 -21.60 -32.43 17.68
CA HIS A 146 -20.37 -32.76 18.40
C HIS A 146 -19.35 -33.56 17.56
N ASP A 147 -19.80 -34.38 16.61
CA ASP A 147 -18.91 -35.13 15.73
C ASP A 147 -18.11 -34.22 14.77
N VAL A 148 -18.71 -33.09 14.37
CA VAL A 148 -18.03 -32.05 13.56
C VAL A 148 -16.93 -31.39 14.38
N LEU A 149 -17.23 -31.02 15.63
CA LEU A 149 -16.27 -30.40 16.54
C LEU A 149 -15.09 -31.33 16.86
N LYS A 150 -15.36 -32.62 17.12
CA LYS A 150 -14.33 -33.64 17.30
C LYS A 150 -13.42 -33.77 16.09
N LEU A 151 -14.00 -33.84 14.89
CA LEU A 151 -13.24 -33.94 13.65
C LEU A 151 -12.37 -32.70 13.41
N ALA A 152 -12.94 -31.52 13.63
CA ALA A 152 -12.25 -30.23 13.50
C ALA A 152 -11.02 -30.12 14.42
N ASN A 153 -11.17 -30.49 15.70
CA ASN A 153 -10.05 -30.54 16.65
C ASN A 153 -8.97 -31.52 16.21
N ARG A 154 -9.36 -32.72 15.76
CA ARG A 154 -8.40 -33.72 15.29
C ARG A 154 -7.60 -33.28 14.08
N LEU A 155 -8.23 -32.54 13.16
CA LEU A 155 -7.57 -32.03 11.95
C LEU A 155 -6.92 -30.66 12.16
N SER A 156 -7.09 -30.04 13.34
CA SER A 156 -6.68 -28.66 13.62
C SER A 156 -7.19 -27.70 12.52
N ILE A 157 -8.50 -27.79 12.22
CA ILE A 157 -9.20 -26.94 11.25
C ILE A 157 -10.34 -26.21 11.96
N PRO A 158 -10.42 -24.87 11.89
CA PRO A 158 -11.42 -24.11 12.63
C PRO A 158 -12.87 -24.43 12.25
N VAL A 159 -13.72 -24.51 13.28
CA VAL A 159 -15.17 -24.43 13.14
C VAL A 159 -15.64 -23.20 13.91
N LEU A 160 -16.29 -22.31 13.18
CA LEU A 160 -16.75 -21.01 13.64
C LEU A 160 -18.27 -20.96 13.66
N ARG A 161 -18.84 -20.15 14.55
CA ARG A 161 -20.28 -19.87 14.61
C ARG A 161 -20.54 -18.38 14.65
N SER A 162 -21.36 -17.88 13.73
CA SER A 162 -21.85 -16.50 13.72
C SER A 162 -23.35 -16.44 14.01
N GLN A 163 -23.77 -15.41 14.74
CA GLN A 163 -25.18 -15.08 14.92
C GLN A 163 -25.79 -14.42 13.68
N HIS A 164 -24.95 -13.93 12.76
CA HIS A 164 -25.39 -13.32 11.52
C HIS A 164 -25.82 -14.36 10.48
N ASP A 165 -26.72 -13.97 9.59
CA ASP A 165 -27.11 -14.79 8.44
C ASP A 165 -25.97 -14.93 7.41
N THR A 166 -26.16 -15.85 6.46
CA THR A 166 -25.16 -16.16 5.43
C THR A 166 -24.80 -14.97 4.55
N PHE A 167 -25.76 -14.12 4.17
CA PHE A 167 -25.51 -12.95 3.32
C PHE A 167 -24.67 -11.91 4.07
N THR A 168 -25.01 -11.64 5.32
CA THR A 168 -24.29 -10.70 6.19
C THR A 168 -22.85 -11.14 6.38
N VAL A 169 -22.60 -12.41 6.74
CA VAL A 169 -21.23 -12.94 6.90
C VAL A 169 -20.44 -12.87 5.59
N ALA A 170 -21.03 -13.33 4.48
CA ALA A 170 -20.38 -13.29 3.18
C ALA A 170 -20.01 -11.85 2.77
N THR A 171 -20.89 -10.88 3.04
CA THR A 171 -20.67 -9.46 2.75
C THR A 171 -19.51 -8.90 3.59
N ILE A 172 -19.44 -9.23 4.87
CA ILE A 172 -18.34 -8.82 5.75
C ILE A 172 -17.00 -9.36 5.24
N ILE A 173 -16.93 -10.65 4.93
CA ILE A 173 -15.70 -11.28 4.41
C ILE A 173 -15.32 -10.66 3.06
N ASN A 174 -16.27 -10.49 2.15
CA ASN A 174 -16.02 -9.89 0.84
C ASN A 174 -15.50 -8.44 0.95
N ARG A 175 -16.03 -7.66 1.89
CA ARG A 175 -15.54 -6.31 2.18
C ARG A 175 -14.12 -6.33 2.74
N ALA A 176 -13.79 -7.26 3.63
CA ALA A 176 -12.43 -7.39 4.16
C ALA A 176 -11.43 -7.77 3.06
N LEU A 177 -11.79 -8.69 2.18
CA LEU A 177 -10.97 -9.05 1.01
C LEU A 177 -10.78 -7.88 0.06
N SER A 178 -11.84 -7.11 -0.20
CA SER A 178 -11.76 -5.92 -1.04
C SER A 178 -10.81 -4.87 -0.44
N ASN A 179 -10.90 -4.62 0.87
CA ASN A 179 -10.00 -3.68 1.55
C ASN A 179 -8.53 -4.14 1.49
N MET A 180 -8.28 -5.42 1.71
CA MET A 180 -6.95 -6.01 1.61
C MET A 180 -6.39 -5.85 0.19
N GLN A 181 -7.19 -6.17 -0.84
CA GLN A 181 -6.78 -6.05 -2.23
C GLN A 181 -6.45 -4.59 -2.59
N ILE A 182 -7.32 -3.63 -2.22
CA ILE A 182 -7.06 -2.20 -2.44
C ILE A 182 -5.72 -1.79 -1.79
N LYS A 183 -5.42 -2.30 -0.60
CA LYS A 183 -4.18 -1.99 0.12
C LYS A 183 -2.95 -2.60 -0.57
N THR A 184 -3.04 -3.84 -1.04
CA THR A 184 -1.93 -4.49 -1.78
C THR A 184 -1.73 -3.91 -3.18
N ASP A 185 -2.76 -3.31 -3.77
CA ASP A 185 -2.70 -2.64 -5.08
C ASP A 185 -2.03 -1.26 -5.00
N ILE A 186 -1.80 -0.70 -3.79
CA ILE A 186 -1.06 0.56 -3.63
C ILE A 186 0.39 0.35 -4.06
N LEU A 187 0.78 0.99 -5.17
CA LEU A 187 2.15 0.98 -5.64
C LEU A 187 3.09 1.66 -4.63
N THR A 188 4.13 0.93 -4.21
CA THR A 188 5.14 1.39 -3.23
C THR A 188 6.50 1.62 -3.89
N VAL A 189 7.38 2.34 -3.18
CA VAL A 189 8.77 2.59 -3.62
C VAL A 189 9.51 1.29 -3.87
N GLU A 190 9.26 0.22 -3.09
CA GLU A 190 9.87 -1.09 -3.27
C GLU A 190 9.75 -1.66 -4.69
N GLN A 191 8.62 -1.41 -5.35
CA GLN A 191 8.31 -1.96 -6.67
C GLN A 191 8.91 -1.13 -7.82
N VAL A 192 9.46 0.06 -7.53
CA VAL A 192 9.86 1.05 -8.55
C VAL A 192 11.30 1.50 -8.43
N TYR A 193 11.88 1.53 -7.22
CA TYR A 193 13.22 2.09 -7.02
C TYR A 193 14.30 1.33 -7.78
N ARG A 194 15.39 2.04 -8.11
CA ARG A 194 16.61 1.46 -8.68
C ARG A 194 17.65 1.27 -7.60
N GLY A 195 18.27 0.10 -7.56
CA GLY A 195 19.28 -0.23 -6.55
C GLY A 195 20.48 0.72 -6.60
N SER A 196 21.10 0.99 -5.47
CA SER A 196 22.21 1.95 -5.35
C SER A 196 23.41 1.62 -6.24
N HIS A 197 23.68 0.33 -6.48
CA HIS A 197 24.78 -0.12 -7.33
C HIS A 197 24.47 0.03 -8.82
N GLU A 198 23.20 -0.03 -9.20
CA GLU A 198 22.74 0.17 -10.57
C GLU A 198 22.71 1.67 -10.91
N TYR A 199 22.13 2.48 -10.02
CA TYR A 199 22.02 3.93 -10.26
C TYR A 199 23.33 4.68 -10.01
N GLY A 200 24.10 4.30 -8.98
CA GLY A 200 25.33 4.97 -8.54
C GLY A 200 25.13 5.83 -7.29
N PHE A 201 26.22 6.01 -6.54
CA PHE A 201 26.32 6.88 -5.37
C PHE A 201 27.78 7.32 -5.18
N LEU A 202 27.99 8.34 -4.36
CA LEU A 202 29.32 8.87 -4.03
C LEU A 202 29.53 8.89 -2.53
N LYS A 203 30.78 8.97 -2.09
CA LYS A 203 31.14 9.21 -0.69
C LYS A 203 31.28 10.70 -0.41
N ASP A 204 31.05 11.10 0.83
CA ASP A 204 31.29 12.47 1.31
C ASP A 204 32.74 12.95 1.12
N THR A 205 33.69 12.01 1.12
CA THR A 205 35.11 12.24 0.83
C THR A 205 35.46 12.32 -0.66
N ASP A 206 34.56 11.90 -1.56
CA ASP A 206 34.83 11.97 -3.00
C ASP A 206 34.89 13.43 -3.45
N THR A 207 35.39 13.67 -4.65
CA THR A 207 35.60 15.01 -5.20
C THR A 207 34.56 15.38 -6.27
N VAL A 208 34.50 16.67 -6.61
CA VAL A 208 33.73 17.16 -7.75
C VAL A 208 34.13 16.45 -9.05
N ARG A 209 35.40 16.08 -9.23
CA ARG A 209 35.86 15.29 -10.39
C ARG A 209 35.17 13.92 -10.44
N ASP A 210 35.14 13.21 -9.31
CA ASP A 210 34.52 11.88 -9.22
C ASP A 210 33.02 11.95 -9.54
N PHE A 211 32.34 12.99 -9.06
CA PHE A 211 30.96 13.28 -9.44
C PHE A 211 30.81 13.46 -10.96
N MET A 212 31.65 14.29 -11.59
CA MET A 212 31.57 14.54 -13.03
C MET A 212 31.84 13.28 -13.86
N ASP A 213 32.73 12.41 -13.39
CA ASP A 213 32.99 11.12 -14.04
C ASP A 213 31.80 10.17 -13.90
N LEU A 214 31.14 10.14 -12.74
CA LEU A 214 29.91 9.37 -12.54
C LEU A 214 28.75 9.88 -13.41
N VAL A 215 28.58 11.20 -13.55
CA VAL A 215 27.60 11.82 -14.46
C VAL A 215 27.79 11.33 -15.89
N ARG A 216 29.03 11.35 -16.39
CA ARG A 216 29.36 10.88 -17.76
C ARG A 216 29.06 9.40 -17.94
N LYS A 217 29.38 8.58 -16.94
CA LYS A 217 29.19 7.12 -16.98
C LYS A 217 27.71 6.74 -16.96
N ASN A 218 26.94 7.32 -16.04
CA ASN A 218 25.56 6.89 -15.75
C ASN A 218 24.49 7.77 -16.40
N ARG A 219 24.88 8.82 -17.13
CA ARG A 219 23.99 9.80 -17.79
C ARG A 219 22.92 10.39 -16.85
N SER A 220 23.24 10.47 -15.57
CA SER A 220 22.39 11.01 -14.52
C SER A 220 23.05 12.25 -13.93
N SER A 221 22.29 13.30 -13.66
CA SER A 221 22.82 14.62 -13.25
C SER A 221 22.84 14.85 -11.74
N ARG A 222 22.51 13.81 -10.95
CA ARG A 222 22.35 13.90 -9.51
C ARG A 222 22.50 12.54 -8.84
N PHE A 223 23.21 12.50 -7.72
CA PHE A 223 23.52 11.26 -7.00
C PHE A 223 23.43 11.46 -5.48
N PRO A 224 23.02 10.41 -4.74
CA PRO A 224 23.12 10.41 -3.29
C PRO A 224 24.59 10.35 -2.86
N VAL A 225 24.88 11.02 -1.75
CA VAL A 225 26.19 11.02 -1.09
C VAL A 225 26.05 10.30 0.24
N VAL A 226 26.95 9.34 0.50
CA VAL A 226 26.97 8.53 1.72
C VAL A 226 28.24 8.73 2.52
N ASN A 227 28.19 8.50 3.82
CA ASN A 227 29.40 8.47 4.65
C ASN A 227 30.05 7.07 4.67
N GLN A 228 31.10 6.90 5.47
CA GLN A 228 31.80 5.63 5.69
C GLN A 228 30.92 4.47 6.20
N HIS A 229 29.75 4.77 6.78
CA HIS A 229 28.77 3.79 7.27
C HIS A 229 27.65 3.52 6.25
N ASN A 230 27.79 4.01 5.01
CA ASN A 230 26.78 3.96 3.95
C ASN A 230 25.46 4.67 4.29
N MET A 231 25.45 5.56 5.28
CA MET A 231 24.29 6.39 5.58
C MET A 231 24.26 7.58 4.63
N VAL A 232 23.07 7.92 4.12
CA VAL A 232 22.91 9.07 3.22
C VAL A 232 23.09 10.36 4.02
N VAL A 233 24.04 11.18 3.61
CA VAL A 233 24.38 12.46 4.25
C VAL A 233 24.11 13.67 3.36
N GLY A 234 23.83 13.45 2.08
CA GLY A 234 23.44 14.51 1.18
C GLY A 234 23.08 14.03 -0.22
N VAL A 235 22.73 14.98 -1.07
CA VAL A 235 22.59 14.80 -2.52
C VAL A 235 23.45 15.84 -3.21
N VAL A 236 24.15 15.43 -4.26
CA VAL A 236 24.89 16.32 -5.13
C VAL A 236 24.26 16.33 -6.52
N THR A 237 24.14 17.52 -7.10
CA THR A 237 23.60 17.76 -8.43
C THR A 237 24.59 18.55 -9.30
N MET A 238 24.37 18.56 -10.61
CA MET A 238 25.16 19.39 -11.54
C MET A 238 25.16 20.88 -11.17
N ARG A 239 24.12 21.37 -10.49
CA ARG A 239 24.03 22.78 -10.05
C ARG A 239 24.98 23.06 -8.89
N ASP A 240 25.23 22.08 -8.03
CA ASP A 240 26.06 22.23 -6.84
C ASP A 240 27.56 22.29 -7.19
N THR A 241 27.94 21.71 -8.33
CA THR A 241 29.34 21.55 -8.75
C THR A 241 29.82 22.53 -9.82
N GLY A 242 28.90 23.24 -10.50
CA GLY A 242 29.21 24.03 -11.71
C GLY A 242 30.41 24.97 -11.59
N ASP A 243 30.54 25.69 -10.47
CA ASP A 243 31.59 26.69 -10.23
C ASP A 243 32.68 26.21 -9.25
N LYS A 244 32.73 24.91 -8.96
CA LYS A 244 33.61 24.37 -7.92
C LYS A 244 34.86 23.75 -8.53
N SER A 245 35.99 23.89 -7.83
CA SER A 245 37.24 23.23 -8.25
C SER A 245 37.04 21.71 -8.30
N PRO A 246 37.54 21.00 -9.34
CA PRO A 246 37.43 19.55 -9.45
C PRO A 246 37.98 18.77 -8.25
N HIS A 247 38.87 19.37 -7.45
CA HIS A 247 39.46 18.77 -6.26
C HIS A 247 38.70 19.05 -4.95
N THR A 248 37.60 19.80 -5.02
CA THR A 248 36.76 20.08 -3.85
C THR A 248 36.04 18.81 -3.43
N ILE A 249 36.06 18.48 -2.13
CA ILE A 249 35.33 17.34 -1.57
C ILE A 249 33.82 17.57 -1.56
N LEU A 250 33.05 16.49 -1.70
CA LEU A 250 31.59 16.55 -1.82
C LEU A 250 30.89 17.05 -0.56
N ASP A 251 31.42 16.78 0.63
CA ASP A 251 30.86 17.30 1.89
C ASP A 251 30.69 18.84 1.91
N LYS A 252 31.52 19.56 1.15
CA LYS A 252 31.49 21.03 1.07
C LYS A 252 30.51 21.58 0.04
N VAL A 253 29.99 20.74 -0.86
CA VAL A 253 29.15 21.17 -2.00
C VAL A 253 27.77 20.54 -1.98
N MET A 254 27.61 19.36 -1.37
CA MET A 254 26.34 18.63 -1.36
C MET A 254 25.26 19.37 -0.58
N THR A 255 24.01 19.17 -0.98
CA THR A 255 22.84 19.56 -0.19
C THR A 255 22.64 18.56 0.94
N LYS A 256 22.73 19.03 2.19
CA LYS A 256 22.63 18.20 3.41
C LYS A 256 21.19 18.00 3.91
N ASN A 257 20.30 18.96 3.65
CA ASN A 257 18.88 18.83 3.98
C ASN A 257 18.17 18.07 2.86
N ILE A 258 18.05 16.74 3.03
CA ILE A 258 17.51 15.87 2.01
C ILE A 258 16.11 15.37 2.37
N TYR A 259 15.26 15.27 1.36
CA TYR A 259 14.09 14.41 1.42
C TYR A 259 14.50 13.01 0.97
N ALA A 260 14.21 12.00 1.79
CA ALA A 260 14.48 10.59 1.51
C ALA A 260 13.26 9.75 1.88
N VAL A 261 13.11 8.59 1.25
CA VAL A 261 11.93 7.73 1.39
C VAL A 261 12.32 6.30 1.74
N THR A 262 11.37 5.54 2.28
CA THR A 262 11.53 4.12 2.61
C THR A 262 10.79 3.24 1.60
N LEU A 263 11.08 1.94 1.60
CA LEU A 263 10.45 0.96 0.69
C LEU A 263 8.91 0.94 0.76
N ASN A 264 8.33 1.12 1.93
CA ASN A 264 6.88 1.14 2.15
C ASN A 264 6.22 2.49 1.83
N THR A 265 6.97 3.51 1.41
CA THR A 265 6.38 4.80 1.02
C THR A 265 5.60 4.61 -0.28
N SER A 266 4.36 5.09 -0.35
CA SER A 266 3.53 5.01 -1.56
C SER A 266 4.09 5.89 -2.68
N ILE A 267 4.05 5.43 -3.92
CA ILE A 267 4.47 6.20 -5.09
C ILE A 267 3.66 7.49 -5.26
N ALA A 268 2.38 7.49 -4.93
CA ALA A 268 1.53 8.68 -4.99
C ALA A 268 2.08 9.83 -4.12
N ASN A 269 2.48 9.54 -2.88
CA ASN A 269 3.08 10.52 -1.98
C ASN A 269 4.43 11.03 -2.52
N VAL A 270 5.28 10.12 -3.02
CA VAL A 270 6.55 10.51 -3.66
C VAL A 270 6.30 11.43 -4.84
N SER A 271 5.34 11.11 -5.70
CA SER A 271 4.94 11.91 -6.86
C SER A 271 4.49 13.32 -6.46
N GLN A 272 3.60 13.43 -5.47
CA GLN A 272 3.11 14.72 -4.98
C GLN A 272 4.24 15.60 -4.44
N ARG A 273 5.18 15.01 -3.67
CA ARG A 273 6.35 15.72 -3.13
C ARG A 273 7.31 16.13 -4.24
N MET A 274 7.57 15.25 -5.21
CA MET A 274 8.38 15.55 -6.40
C MET A 274 7.80 16.72 -7.21
N ILE A 275 6.48 16.79 -7.37
CA ILE A 275 5.82 17.89 -8.09
C ILE A 275 5.83 19.19 -7.27
N THR A 276 5.56 19.11 -5.97
CA THR A 276 5.41 20.28 -5.11
C THR A 276 6.75 20.96 -4.85
N GLU A 277 7.80 20.16 -4.60
CA GLU A 277 9.14 20.62 -4.21
C GLU A 277 10.16 20.54 -5.37
N ASP A 278 9.70 20.17 -6.57
CA ASP A 278 10.51 20.01 -7.80
C ASP A 278 11.70 19.04 -7.65
N PHE A 279 11.47 17.94 -6.92
CA PHE A 279 12.47 16.88 -6.82
C PHE A 279 12.45 15.97 -8.05
N GLU A 280 13.62 15.82 -8.65
CA GLU A 280 13.82 14.94 -9.80
C GLU A 280 14.37 13.55 -9.42
N MET A 281 15.00 13.45 -8.24
CA MET A 281 15.53 12.20 -7.67
C MET A 281 15.47 12.27 -6.15
N VAL A 282 15.07 11.17 -5.53
CA VAL A 282 14.95 11.02 -4.07
C VAL A 282 15.69 9.75 -3.64
N PRO A 283 16.59 9.81 -2.64
CA PRO A 283 17.22 8.63 -2.07
C PRO A 283 16.22 7.70 -1.38
N VAL A 284 16.40 6.39 -1.56
CA VAL A 284 15.66 5.34 -0.87
C VAL A 284 16.54 4.75 0.22
N ILE A 285 16.07 4.76 1.45
CA ILE A 285 16.85 4.41 2.65
C ILE A 285 16.15 3.36 3.50
N ARG A 286 16.94 2.64 4.32
CA ARG A 286 16.43 1.86 5.45
C ARG A 286 16.11 2.77 6.64
N SER A 287 15.51 2.19 7.68
CA SER A 287 15.26 2.85 8.96
C SER A 287 16.51 3.41 9.64
N ASN A 288 17.69 2.80 9.40
CA ASN A 288 18.98 3.27 9.90
C ASN A 288 19.69 4.25 8.95
N GLN A 289 18.97 4.86 8.00
CA GLN A 289 19.48 5.81 6.98
C GLN A 289 20.47 5.23 5.97
N THR A 290 20.71 3.92 5.96
CA THR A 290 21.56 3.30 4.93
C THR A 290 20.91 3.36 3.56
N LEU A 291 21.71 3.68 2.55
CA LEU A 291 21.25 3.80 1.16
C LEU A 291 20.89 2.44 0.57
N LEU A 292 19.64 2.30 0.13
CA LEU A 292 19.16 1.18 -0.68
C LEU A 292 19.30 1.48 -2.18
N GLY A 293 18.98 2.70 -2.57
CA GLY A 293 18.92 3.09 -3.96
C GLY A 293 18.29 4.47 -4.14
N VAL A 294 17.69 4.70 -5.30
CA VAL A 294 17.01 5.96 -5.58
C VAL A 294 15.72 5.72 -6.34
N ILE A 295 14.84 6.71 -6.28
CA ILE A 295 13.67 6.80 -7.14
C ILE A 295 13.71 8.14 -7.88
N THR A 296 13.48 8.13 -9.19
CA THR A 296 13.44 9.37 -9.99
C THR A 296 12.02 9.71 -10.42
N ARG A 297 11.80 10.99 -10.74
CA ARG A 297 10.51 11.46 -11.27
C ARG A 297 10.08 10.70 -12.50
N ARG A 298 11.04 10.33 -13.36
CA ARG A 298 10.78 9.50 -14.54
C ARG A 298 10.26 8.11 -14.16
N ASP A 299 10.91 7.43 -13.21
CA ASP A 299 10.52 6.09 -12.76
C ASP A 299 9.08 6.11 -12.19
N VAL A 300 8.77 7.13 -11.39
CA VAL A 300 7.43 7.37 -10.83
C VAL A 300 6.38 7.56 -11.93
N MET A 301 6.64 8.47 -12.87
CA MET A 301 5.66 8.83 -13.90
C MET A 301 5.43 7.68 -14.90
N GLU A 302 6.47 6.94 -15.30
CA GLU A 302 6.34 5.79 -16.19
C GLU A 302 5.47 4.70 -15.55
N LYS A 303 5.65 4.44 -14.26
CA LYS A 303 4.87 3.44 -13.53
C LYS A 303 3.42 3.84 -13.29
N MET A 304 3.17 5.07 -12.83
CA MET A 304 1.82 5.59 -12.63
C MET A 304 0.99 5.62 -13.93
N SER A 305 1.63 5.77 -15.09
CA SER A 305 0.93 5.79 -16.39
C SER A 305 0.51 4.42 -16.91
N ARG A 306 1.18 3.34 -16.46
CA ARG A 306 1.00 1.98 -16.99
C ARG A 306 0.13 1.10 -16.11
N GLU A 307 0.08 1.37 -14.81
CA GLU A 307 -0.69 0.56 -13.87
C GLU A 307 -2.09 1.16 -13.73
N GLN A 308 -3.10 0.39 -14.14
CA GLN A 308 -4.47 0.65 -13.74
C GLN A 308 -4.53 0.47 -12.23
N ILE A 309 -4.79 1.58 -11.52
CA ILE A 309 -5.19 1.59 -10.11
C ILE A 309 -6.33 0.56 -9.97
N SER A 310 -6.26 -0.28 -8.93
CA SER A 310 -7.18 -1.38 -8.58
C SER A 310 -8.53 -1.41 -9.32
N SER A 311 -8.94 -2.59 -9.80
CA SER A 311 -10.27 -2.77 -10.41
C SER A 311 -11.43 -2.60 -9.43
N LEU A 312 -11.17 -2.57 -8.12
CA LEU A 312 -12.19 -2.37 -7.09
C LEU A 312 -12.37 -0.88 -6.78
N PRO A 313 -13.61 -0.37 -6.81
CA PRO A 313 -13.86 1.05 -6.58
C PRO A 313 -13.66 1.41 -5.10
N THR A 314 -12.82 2.39 -4.83
CA THR A 314 -12.73 3.05 -3.52
C THR A 314 -14.01 3.85 -3.24
N PHE A 315 -14.16 4.33 -2.00
CA PHE A 315 -15.29 5.21 -1.66
C PHE A 315 -15.31 6.49 -2.51
N SER A 316 -14.13 7.09 -2.73
CA SER A 316 -13.96 8.23 -3.64
C SER A 316 -14.41 7.91 -5.07
N ASP A 317 -14.10 6.70 -5.58
CA ASP A 317 -14.56 6.27 -6.89
C ASP A 317 -16.09 6.11 -6.93
N GLN A 318 -16.68 5.54 -5.89
CA GLN A 318 -18.14 5.37 -5.78
C GLN A 318 -18.86 6.73 -5.78
N VAL A 319 -18.36 7.71 -5.02
CA VAL A 319 -18.91 9.08 -5.03
C VAL A 319 -18.74 9.72 -6.40
N SER A 320 -17.55 9.60 -7.00
CA SER A 320 -17.22 10.20 -8.29
C SER A 320 -18.08 9.65 -9.43
N GLN A 321 -18.43 8.36 -9.41
CA GLN A 321 -19.31 7.73 -10.40
C GLN A 321 -20.74 8.26 -10.39
N LYS A 322 -21.19 8.88 -9.28
CA LYS A 322 -22.52 9.50 -9.19
C LYS A 322 -22.57 10.90 -9.79
N LEU A 323 -21.41 11.50 -10.02
CA LEU A 323 -21.32 12.84 -10.58
C LEU A 323 -21.51 12.79 -12.11
N ARG A 324 -22.60 13.40 -12.58
CA ARG A 324 -22.86 13.57 -14.01
C ARG A 324 -22.38 14.94 -14.46
N HIS A 325 -21.63 14.98 -15.56
CA HIS A 325 -21.16 16.22 -16.18
C HIS A 325 -21.87 16.42 -17.52
N ILE A 326 -22.59 17.53 -17.67
CA ILE A 326 -23.28 17.91 -18.91
C ILE A 326 -22.96 19.38 -19.21
N ASN A 327 -22.40 19.63 -20.39
CA ASN A 327 -21.86 20.93 -20.79
C ASN A 327 -20.76 21.42 -19.82
N ASN A 328 -21.09 22.35 -18.93
CA ASN A 328 -20.21 22.92 -17.89
C ASN A 328 -20.86 22.82 -16.50
N GLU A 329 -21.93 22.05 -16.34
CA GLU A 329 -22.59 21.84 -15.06
C GLU A 329 -22.40 20.41 -14.59
N PHE A 330 -22.26 20.25 -13.27
CA PHE A 330 -22.25 18.94 -12.64
C PHE A 330 -23.55 18.71 -11.88
N SER A 331 -24.01 17.47 -11.83
CA SER A 331 -25.18 17.11 -11.03
C SER A 331 -25.06 15.73 -10.42
N PHE A 332 -25.66 15.53 -9.26
CA PHE A 332 -25.77 14.22 -8.62
C PHE A 332 -27.05 14.14 -7.78
N VAL A 333 -27.49 12.91 -7.50
CA VAL A 333 -28.61 12.62 -6.61
C VAL A 333 -28.04 12.14 -5.27
N VAL A 334 -28.59 12.61 -4.16
CA VAL A 334 -28.16 12.21 -2.82
C VAL A 334 -28.62 10.78 -2.53
N GLU A 335 -27.67 9.85 -2.38
CA GLU A 335 -27.93 8.44 -2.08
C GLU A 335 -27.69 8.13 -0.58
N PRO A 336 -28.26 7.04 -0.03
CA PRO A 336 -28.14 6.70 1.40
C PRO A 336 -26.71 6.69 1.96
N PHE A 337 -25.73 6.22 1.19
CA PHE A 337 -24.33 6.13 1.64
C PHE A 337 -23.63 7.51 1.74
N MET A 338 -24.28 8.57 1.25
CA MET A 338 -23.77 9.95 1.30
C MET A 338 -24.26 10.72 2.53
N LEU A 339 -25.14 10.13 3.34
CA LEU A 339 -25.80 10.79 4.44
C LEU A 339 -25.00 10.68 5.74
N GLU A 340 -25.16 11.68 6.60
CA GLU A 340 -24.83 11.57 8.02
C GLU A 340 -25.92 10.80 8.78
N SER A 341 -25.65 10.46 10.04
CA SER A 341 -26.59 9.73 10.90
C SER A 341 -27.92 10.46 11.15
N ASN A 342 -27.94 11.78 10.96
CA ASN A 342 -29.13 12.62 11.04
C ASN A 342 -29.96 12.65 9.73
N GLY A 343 -29.51 11.95 8.68
CA GLY A 343 -30.22 11.84 7.41
C GLY A 343 -30.02 12.98 6.42
N VAL A 344 -29.08 13.91 6.67
CA VAL A 344 -28.71 14.96 5.69
C VAL A 344 -27.42 14.61 4.95
N LEU A 345 -27.23 15.19 3.77
CA LEU A 345 -26.01 15.04 2.98
C LEU A 345 -24.78 15.44 3.82
N SER A 346 -23.80 14.55 3.88
CA SER A 346 -22.56 14.82 4.61
C SER A 346 -21.72 15.89 3.90
N ASN A 347 -21.23 16.83 4.70
CA ASN A 347 -20.32 17.87 4.24
C ASN A 347 -19.02 17.30 3.63
N GLY A 348 -18.56 16.14 4.14
CA GLY A 348 -17.40 15.44 3.58
C GLY A 348 -17.65 14.95 2.15
N ILE A 349 -18.87 14.48 1.86
CA ILE A 349 -19.25 14.03 0.51
C ILE A 349 -19.31 15.20 -0.45
N LEU A 350 -19.87 16.34 -0.03
CA LEU A 350 -19.91 17.53 -0.88
C LEU A 350 -18.49 18.02 -1.21
N THR A 351 -17.57 17.92 -0.26
CA THR A 351 -16.14 18.24 -0.46
C THR A 351 -15.49 17.32 -1.50
N GLU A 352 -15.78 16.01 -1.44
CA GLU A 352 -15.30 15.04 -2.43
C GLU A 352 -15.89 15.30 -3.81
N ILE A 353 -17.20 15.56 -3.90
CA ILE A 353 -17.87 15.91 -5.15
C ILE A 353 -17.25 17.17 -5.78
N LEU A 354 -16.98 18.21 -4.97
CA LEU A 354 -16.34 19.45 -5.43
C LEU A 354 -14.90 19.20 -5.92
N THR A 355 -14.17 18.33 -5.24
CA THR A 355 -12.83 17.89 -5.63
C THR A 355 -12.88 17.20 -7.00
N THR A 356 -13.74 16.20 -7.15
CA THR A 356 -13.91 15.46 -8.41
C THR A 356 -14.40 16.37 -9.53
N ALA A 357 -15.39 17.23 -9.29
CA ALA A 357 -15.89 18.20 -10.26
C ALA A 357 -14.76 19.13 -10.73
N THR A 358 -13.93 19.62 -9.81
CA THR A 358 -12.80 20.51 -10.13
C THR A 358 -11.76 19.81 -10.98
N HIS A 359 -11.40 18.57 -10.63
CA HIS A 359 -10.53 17.75 -11.46
C HIS A 359 -11.14 17.56 -12.86
N GLN A 360 -12.39 17.12 -12.99
CA GLN A 360 -13.01 16.92 -14.31
C GLN A 360 -13.09 18.21 -15.14
N TYR A 361 -13.47 19.32 -14.51
CA TYR A 361 -13.63 20.61 -15.16
C TYR A 361 -12.30 21.14 -15.70
N MET A 362 -11.22 21.06 -14.92
CA MET A 362 -9.90 21.58 -15.30
C MET A 362 -9.10 20.62 -16.21
N THR A 363 -9.30 19.31 -16.07
CA THR A 363 -8.52 18.29 -16.78
C THR A 363 -9.07 17.99 -18.18
N SER A 364 -10.23 18.57 -18.55
CA SER A 364 -10.71 18.64 -19.93
C SER A 364 -9.65 19.22 -20.91
N GLY A 365 -8.65 19.95 -20.40
CA GLY A 365 -7.45 20.40 -21.12
C GLY A 365 -6.15 19.60 -20.92
N LYS A 366 -6.18 18.36 -20.41
CA LYS A 366 -5.01 17.49 -20.11
C LYS A 366 -3.97 18.07 -19.14
N LYS A 367 -4.38 18.94 -18.23
CA LYS A 367 -3.47 19.54 -17.22
C LYS A 367 -3.61 18.82 -15.90
N ASN A 368 -2.50 18.38 -15.32
CA ASN A 368 -2.48 17.85 -13.96
C ASN A 368 -2.65 19.01 -12.99
N ILE A 369 -3.68 18.95 -12.15
CA ILE A 369 -3.93 19.96 -11.12
C ILE A 369 -3.74 19.39 -9.73
N ILE A 370 -3.39 20.27 -8.79
CA ILE A 370 -3.36 19.98 -7.35
C ILE A 370 -4.24 21.02 -6.68
N ILE A 371 -5.19 20.61 -5.85
CA ILE A 371 -5.99 21.53 -5.03
C ILE A 371 -5.12 22.01 -3.86
N GLU A 372 -4.86 23.31 -3.78
CA GLU A 372 -4.07 23.93 -2.71
C GLU A 372 -4.96 24.39 -1.56
N GLN A 373 -6.16 24.90 -1.88
CA GLN A 373 -7.08 25.45 -0.90
C GLN A 373 -8.53 25.26 -1.36
N MET A 374 -9.41 24.97 -0.41
CA MET A 374 -10.86 24.92 -0.61
C MET A 374 -11.56 25.60 0.56
N MET A 375 -12.48 26.52 0.28
CA MET A 375 -13.38 27.12 1.26
C MET A 375 -14.81 26.84 0.85
N ILE A 376 -15.63 26.32 1.76
CA ILE A 376 -17.04 25.96 1.50
C ILE A 376 -17.92 26.65 2.53
N TYR A 377 -19.00 27.26 2.07
CA TYR A 377 -20.10 27.78 2.87
C TYR A 377 -21.30 26.87 2.69
N PHE A 378 -21.68 26.16 3.75
CA PHE A 378 -22.89 25.34 3.80
C PHE A 378 -24.05 26.22 4.28
N LEU A 379 -24.99 26.51 3.39
CA LEU A 379 -26.10 27.43 3.68
C LEU A 379 -27.33 26.67 4.17
N GLN A 380 -27.59 25.49 3.62
CA GLN A 380 -28.78 24.69 3.91
C GLN A 380 -28.50 23.19 3.82
N ALA A 381 -29.22 22.41 4.62
CA ALA A 381 -29.18 20.96 4.57
C ALA A 381 -29.88 20.42 3.32
N VAL A 382 -29.40 19.29 2.83
CA VAL A 382 -29.92 18.58 1.64
C VAL A 382 -30.27 17.16 2.05
N GLN A 383 -31.42 16.67 1.61
CA GLN A 383 -31.98 15.37 1.99
C GLN A 383 -31.69 14.28 0.95
N ILE A 384 -31.99 13.04 1.32
CA ILE A 384 -31.99 11.89 0.42
C ILE A 384 -32.89 12.13 -0.80
N ASP A 385 -32.51 11.56 -1.95
CA ASP A 385 -33.20 11.63 -3.24
C ASP A 385 -33.28 13.03 -3.87
N GLU A 386 -32.74 14.06 -3.21
CA GLU A 386 -32.63 15.39 -3.78
C GLU A 386 -31.51 15.45 -4.83
N THR A 387 -31.74 16.23 -5.88
CA THR A 387 -30.75 16.45 -6.95
C THR A 387 -30.08 17.80 -6.79
N LEU A 388 -28.75 17.78 -6.68
CA LEU A 388 -27.93 18.97 -6.63
C LEU A 388 -27.31 19.28 -8.00
N THR A 389 -27.22 20.56 -8.30
CA THR A 389 -26.53 21.09 -9.49
C THR A 389 -25.40 22.00 -9.05
N LEU A 390 -24.18 21.73 -9.52
CA LEU A 390 -22.98 22.51 -9.24
C LEU A 390 -22.57 23.27 -10.49
N ARG A 391 -22.39 24.59 -10.33
CA ARG A 391 -22.01 25.51 -11.40
C ARG A 391 -20.62 26.08 -11.14
N PRO A 392 -19.57 25.51 -11.76
CA PRO A 392 -18.22 26.06 -11.68
C PRO A 392 -18.10 27.36 -12.48
N ARG A 393 -17.25 28.27 -12.01
CA ARG A 393 -16.83 29.47 -12.73
C ARG A 393 -15.36 29.76 -12.46
N ILE A 394 -14.55 29.92 -13.50
CA ILE A 394 -13.15 30.35 -13.35
C ILE A 394 -13.15 31.85 -13.04
N VAL A 395 -12.69 32.21 -11.85
CA VAL A 395 -12.53 33.61 -11.42
C VAL A 395 -11.25 34.19 -11.99
N ARG A 396 -10.16 33.42 -11.92
CA ARG A 396 -8.83 33.82 -12.41
C ARG A 396 -8.05 32.59 -12.83
N GLN A 397 -7.33 32.69 -13.95
CA GLN A 397 -6.43 31.64 -14.40
C GLN A 397 -5.10 32.22 -14.89
N THR A 398 -4.01 31.60 -14.46
CA THR A 398 -2.65 31.85 -14.95
C THR A 398 -2.10 30.56 -15.57
N ARG A 399 -0.82 30.59 -15.98
CA ARG A 399 -0.12 29.38 -16.44
C ARG A 399 0.09 28.35 -15.32
N HIS A 400 0.18 28.78 -14.06
CA HIS A 400 0.55 27.93 -12.92
C HIS A 400 -0.54 27.78 -11.87
N SER A 401 -1.64 28.53 -11.95
CA SER A 401 -2.70 28.51 -10.93
C SER A 401 -4.06 28.88 -11.51
N ALA A 402 -5.14 28.38 -10.92
CA ALA A 402 -6.49 28.90 -11.15
C ALA A 402 -7.28 29.02 -9.84
N ILE A 403 -8.25 29.94 -9.83
CA ILE A 403 -9.22 30.11 -8.75
C ILE A 403 -10.60 29.90 -9.37
N LEU A 404 -11.39 29.01 -8.78
CA LEU A 404 -12.73 28.64 -9.22
C LEU A 404 -13.74 28.94 -8.11
N ASP A 405 -14.88 29.48 -8.50
CA ASP A 405 -16.08 29.53 -7.65
C ASP A 405 -17.05 28.43 -8.05
N TYR A 406 -17.79 27.93 -7.07
CA TYR A 406 -18.92 27.03 -7.26
C TYR A 406 -20.15 27.60 -6.58
N ASP A 407 -21.23 27.70 -7.34
CA ASP A 407 -22.58 27.85 -6.79
C ASP A 407 -23.29 26.49 -6.86
N ILE A 408 -23.83 26.04 -5.73
CA ILE A 408 -24.46 24.72 -5.58
C ILE A 408 -25.93 24.92 -5.28
N TYR A 409 -26.78 24.39 -6.17
CA TYR A 409 -28.21 24.60 -6.16
C TYR A 409 -28.97 23.31 -5.91
N LEU A 410 -30.01 23.40 -5.10
CA LEU A 410 -31.14 22.48 -5.08
C LEU A 410 -32.29 23.14 -5.84
N LYS A 411 -32.62 22.62 -7.03
CA LYS A 411 -33.54 23.28 -7.97
C LYS A 411 -33.09 24.72 -8.28
N LEU A 412 -33.74 25.73 -7.71
CA LEU A 412 -33.40 27.16 -7.87
C LEU A 412 -32.79 27.78 -6.61
N GLN A 413 -32.72 27.03 -5.51
CA GLN A 413 -32.29 27.51 -4.21
C GLN A 413 -30.81 27.23 -4.01
N LEU A 414 -30.05 28.27 -3.66
CA LEU A 414 -28.63 28.15 -3.37
C LEU A 414 -28.44 27.52 -1.99
N VAL A 415 -27.84 26.33 -1.95
CA VAL A 415 -27.65 25.55 -0.71
C VAL A 415 -26.21 25.54 -0.23
N ALA A 416 -25.23 25.77 -1.12
CA ALA A 416 -23.84 25.94 -0.75
C ALA A 416 -23.06 26.80 -1.76
N LYS A 417 -21.95 27.37 -1.33
CA LYS A 417 -20.96 28.03 -2.18
C LYS A 417 -19.56 27.53 -1.86
N ALA A 418 -18.69 27.45 -2.85
CA ALA A 418 -17.29 27.14 -2.60
C ALA A 418 -16.34 27.98 -3.46
N THR A 419 -15.14 28.24 -2.93
CA THR A 419 -14.02 28.80 -3.68
C THR A 419 -12.83 27.86 -3.56
N ILE A 420 -12.24 27.49 -4.70
CA ILE A 420 -11.18 26.49 -4.79
C ILE A 420 -9.99 27.08 -5.54
N THR A 421 -8.81 27.01 -4.92
CA THR A 421 -7.53 27.38 -5.53
C THR A 421 -6.79 26.13 -5.94
N VAL A 422 -6.38 26.08 -7.21
CA VAL A 422 -5.64 24.96 -7.78
C VAL A 422 -4.31 25.42 -8.36
N LYS A 423 -3.28 24.61 -8.18
CA LYS A 423 -2.01 24.68 -8.90
C LYS A 423 -2.10 23.87 -10.18
N ILE A 424 -1.62 24.44 -11.28
CA ILE A 424 -1.59 23.83 -12.61
C ILE A 424 -0.14 23.48 -12.92
N ASN A 425 0.13 22.21 -13.20
CA ASN A 425 1.45 21.72 -13.59
C ASN A 425 1.60 21.60 -15.10
#